data_AF-A0A250F5N3-F1
#
_entry.id   AF-A0A250F5N3-F1
#
_cell.length_a   1.000
_cell.length_b   1.000
_cell.length_c   1.000
_cell.angle_alpha   90.00
_cell.angle_beta   90.00
_cell.angle_gamma   90.00
#
_symmetry.space_group_name_H-M   'P 1'
#
loop_
_entity.id
_entity.type
_entity.pdbx_description
1 polymer ?
#
loop_
_entity_poly.entity_id
_entity_poly.type
_entity_poly.pdbx_seq_one_letter_code
_entity_poly.pdbx_strand_id
1 'polypeptide(L)'
;MIIDFKYIPTFAQNKTNIPMKRIILLLIALLAMGCSKEEKEEDFSQYKLNVPDWLIGDYEYSSWGITYDFGFSKNNYYFSHEDKRNFFEMFKSRLVKEGEYSYWNYKVYYFISYATQTKKYFKYTFEMKDKKCFFEFNGTTYNLCNEENKNDRDIRRIYEEVTEYGATIKKIYDDEYTYKKVK
;
A
#
# COMPACT_ATOMS: atom_id res chain seq x y z
N MET A 1 49.21 -19.76 -18.57
CA MET A 1 48.98 -18.91 -19.76
C MET A 1 49.12 -17.48 -19.31
N ILE A 2 50.32 -16.91 -19.52
CA ILE A 2 50.69 -15.55 -19.12
C ILE A 2 50.68 -14.74 -20.42
N ILE A 3 49.84 -13.71 -20.50
CA ILE A 3 49.78 -12.84 -21.68
C ILE A 3 50.73 -11.67 -21.44
N ASP A 4 51.72 -11.61 -22.30
CA ASP A 4 52.81 -10.64 -22.37
C ASP A 4 52.28 -9.34 -23.00
N PHE A 5 52.25 -8.24 -22.23
CA PHE A 5 51.84 -6.92 -22.73
C PHE A 5 53.02 -6.21 -23.37
N LYS A 6 53.28 -6.52 -24.64
CA LYS A 6 54.12 -5.70 -25.51
C LYS A 6 53.25 -5.10 -26.62
N TYR A 7 53.43 -3.79 -26.82
CA TYR A 7 52.83 -2.92 -27.83
C TYR A 7 51.50 -2.22 -27.50
N ILE A 8 51.62 -1.01 -26.95
CA ILE A 8 50.84 0.14 -27.43
C ILE A 8 51.86 1.21 -27.82
N PRO A 9 51.82 1.75 -29.06
CA PRO A 9 52.84 2.66 -29.54
C PRO A 9 52.71 4.03 -28.87
N THR A 10 53.86 4.58 -28.51
CA THR A 10 54.11 5.98 -28.22
C THR A 10 53.58 6.84 -29.37
N PHE A 11 52.35 7.35 -29.25
CA PHE A 11 51.95 8.52 -30.02
C PHE A 11 52.51 9.76 -29.35
N ALA A 12 53.48 10.32 -30.07
CA ALA A 12 54.11 11.60 -29.85
C ALA A 12 53.11 12.66 -29.36
N GLN A 13 53.47 13.23 -28.21
CA GLN A 13 53.45 14.65 -27.92
C GLN A 13 52.90 15.54 -29.05
N ASN A 14 51.61 15.88 -28.96
CA ASN A 14 51.12 17.11 -29.54
C ASN A 14 50.78 18.04 -28.37
N LYS A 15 51.70 18.98 -28.07
CA LYS A 15 51.48 20.06 -27.11
C LYS A 15 50.44 21.02 -27.69
N THR A 16 49.17 20.66 -27.65
CA THR A 16 48.11 21.65 -27.56
C THR A 16 48.01 22.03 -26.10
N ASN A 17 48.53 23.22 -25.76
CA ASN A 17 48.24 23.89 -24.49
C ASN A 17 46.74 24.20 -24.45
N ILE A 18 45.92 23.18 -24.17
CA ILE A 18 44.56 23.41 -23.70
C ILE A 18 44.77 24.05 -22.33
N PRO A 19 44.42 25.34 -22.16
CA PRO A 19 44.66 26.02 -20.89
C PRO A 19 43.95 25.23 -19.81
N MET A 20 44.66 24.84 -18.75
CA MET A 20 44.16 24.01 -17.65
C MET A 20 42.80 24.51 -17.10
N LYS A 21 42.56 25.83 -17.19
CA LYS A 21 41.27 26.48 -16.90
C LYS A 21 40.09 25.98 -17.74
N ARG A 22 40.27 25.66 -19.04
CA ARG A 22 39.21 25.12 -19.92
C ARG A 22 38.85 23.67 -19.60
N ILE A 23 39.83 22.84 -19.22
CA ILE A 23 39.57 21.46 -18.78
C ILE A 23 38.83 21.45 -17.43
N ILE A 24 39.23 22.31 -16.50
CA ILE A 24 38.55 22.49 -15.21
C ILE A 24 37.12 23.05 -15.42
N LEU A 25 36.93 24.03 -16.31
CA LEU A 25 35.61 24.56 -16.65
C LEU A 25 34.71 23.50 -17.32
N LEU A 26 35.26 22.64 -18.18
CA LEU A 26 34.52 21.52 -18.79
C LEU A 26 34.13 20.47 -17.75
N LEU A 27 34.99 20.18 -16.77
CA LEU A 27 34.69 19.31 -15.64
C LEU A 27 33.61 19.90 -14.71
N ILE A 28 33.65 21.20 -14.43
CA ILE A 28 32.60 21.89 -13.65
C ILE A 28 31.28 21.94 -14.44
N ALA A 29 31.32 22.14 -15.75
CA ALA A 29 30.13 22.09 -16.62
C ALA A 29 29.54 20.67 -16.70
N LEU A 30 30.37 19.62 -16.77
CA LEU A 30 29.92 18.22 -16.72
C LEU A 30 29.35 17.83 -15.34
N LEU A 31 29.91 18.37 -14.24
CA LEU A 31 29.37 18.20 -12.89
C LEU A 31 28.06 18.99 -12.69
N ALA A 32 27.95 20.18 -13.28
CA ALA A 32 26.73 21.01 -13.20
C ALA A 32 25.60 20.50 -14.12
N MET A 33 25.91 19.92 -15.28
CA MET A 33 24.93 19.26 -16.15
C MET A 33 24.55 17.85 -15.67
N GLY A 34 25.31 17.27 -14.73
CA GLY A 34 25.02 15.98 -14.09
C GLY A 34 24.03 16.06 -12.91
N CYS A 35 23.72 17.25 -12.40
CA CYS A 35 22.87 17.48 -11.22
C CYS A 35 21.57 18.26 -11.54
N SER A 36 20.95 18.01 -12.69
CA SER A 36 19.56 18.42 -12.90
C SER A 36 18.79 17.31 -13.61
N LYS A 37 18.73 16.15 -12.96
CA LYS A 37 17.46 15.42 -12.98
C LYS A 37 16.68 16.01 -11.82
N GLU A 38 15.75 16.92 -12.13
CA GLU A 38 14.60 17.08 -11.24
C GLU A 38 14.05 15.66 -11.04
N GLU A 39 14.28 15.09 -9.86
CA GLU A 39 13.51 13.94 -9.41
C GLU A 39 12.08 14.45 -9.36
N LYS A 40 11.32 14.18 -10.43
CA LYS A 40 9.89 14.49 -10.46
C LYS A 40 9.30 13.84 -9.22
N GLU A 41 8.80 14.66 -8.32
CA GLU A 41 8.08 14.19 -7.15
C GLU A 41 6.98 13.25 -7.65
N GLU A 42 6.97 12.03 -7.13
CA GLU A 42 6.02 11.03 -7.60
C GLU A 42 4.61 11.45 -7.19
N ASP A 43 3.72 11.55 -8.18
CA ASP A 43 2.31 11.81 -7.93
C ASP A 43 1.63 10.53 -7.43
N PHE A 44 1.40 10.43 -6.13
CA PHE A 44 0.73 9.26 -5.54
C PHE A 44 -0.79 9.28 -5.75
N SER A 45 -1.39 10.39 -6.19
CA SER A 45 -2.83 10.51 -6.45
C SER A 45 -3.33 9.60 -7.58
N GLN A 46 -2.40 9.21 -8.47
CA GLN A 46 -2.67 8.35 -9.61
C GLN A 46 -3.09 6.93 -9.20
N TYR A 47 -2.64 6.47 -8.02
CA TYR A 47 -2.95 5.13 -7.54
C TYR A 47 -4.37 5.10 -6.97
N LYS A 48 -5.14 4.12 -7.46
CA LYS A 48 -6.56 3.94 -7.15
C LYS A 48 -6.81 2.47 -6.93
N LEU A 49 -7.62 2.15 -5.93
CA LEU A 49 -8.14 0.81 -5.71
C LEU A 49 -9.27 0.51 -6.70
N ASN A 50 -9.61 -0.77 -6.86
CA ASN A 50 -10.85 -1.22 -7.47
C ASN A 50 -11.67 -1.99 -6.43
N VAL A 51 -12.26 -1.24 -5.49
CA VAL A 51 -12.95 -1.82 -4.35
C VAL A 51 -14.24 -2.50 -4.80
N PRO A 52 -14.53 -3.72 -4.32
CA PRO A 52 -15.77 -4.41 -4.66
C PRO A 52 -16.97 -3.77 -3.96
N ASP A 53 -18.12 -3.78 -4.65
CA ASP A 53 -19.30 -3.02 -4.23
C ASP A 53 -19.84 -3.44 -2.85
N TRP A 54 -19.62 -4.70 -2.45
CA TRP A 54 -20.01 -5.20 -1.14
C TRP A 54 -19.22 -4.58 0.02
N LEU A 55 -18.00 -4.10 -0.25
CA LEU A 55 -17.12 -3.49 0.75
C LEU A 55 -17.23 -1.96 0.80
N ILE A 56 -17.75 -1.32 -0.25
CA ILE A 56 -17.90 0.13 -0.30
C ILE A 56 -18.85 0.61 0.82
N GLY A 57 -18.41 1.62 1.56
CA GLY A 57 -19.17 2.25 2.64
C GLY A 57 -18.31 2.70 3.82
N ASP A 58 -18.96 3.35 4.76
CA ASP A 58 -18.39 3.76 6.05
C ASP A 58 -18.73 2.72 7.13
N TYR A 59 -17.74 2.32 7.92
CA TYR A 59 -17.86 1.30 8.97
C TYR A 59 -17.43 1.86 10.31
N GLU A 60 -18.22 1.61 11.35
CA GLU A 60 -17.97 2.08 12.70
C GLU A 60 -18.19 0.95 13.71
N TYR A 61 -17.33 0.87 14.72
CA TYR A 61 -17.64 0.15 15.95
C TYR A 61 -17.18 0.96 17.15
N SER A 62 -17.88 0.81 18.28
CA SER A 62 -17.50 1.42 19.54
C SER A 62 -17.05 0.35 20.51
N SER A 63 -15.93 0.60 21.19
CA SER A 63 -15.39 -0.27 22.24
C SER A 63 -14.87 0.58 23.38
N TRP A 64 -15.30 0.30 24.62
CA TRP A 64 -14.89 1.03 25.82
C TRP A 64 -15.07 2.56 25.74
N GLY A 65 -16.11 3.04 25.05
CA GLY A 65 -16.38 4.47 24.87
C GLY A 65 -15.52 5.16 23.81
N ILE A 66 -14.68 4.42 23.08
CA ILE A 66 -13.92 4.89 21.93
C ILE A 66 -14.62 4.38 20.66
N THR A 67 -14.92 5.29 19.75
CA THR A 67 -15.40 4.96 18.41
C THR A 67 -14.19 4.79 17.49
N TYR A 68 -14.20 3.69 16.75
CA TYR A 68 -13.24 3.38 15.70
C TYR A 68 -13.99 3.24 14.39
N ASP A 69 -13.50 3.92 13.38
CA ASP A 69 -14.09 3.93 12.07
C ASP A 69 -13.06 3.62 10.98
N PHE A 70 -13.55 3.27 9.80
CA PHE A 70 -12.80 3.24 8.55
C PHE A 70 -13.81 3.22 7.41
N GLY A 71 -13.35 3.35 6.17
CA GLY A 71 -14.24 3.13 5.05
C GLY A 71 -13.56 2.94 3.72
N PHE A 72 -14.40 2.70 2.74
CA PHE A 72 -14.00 2.54 1.35
C PHE A 72 -14.89 3.37 0.44
N SER A 73 -14.27 4.02 -0.54
CA SER A 73 -14.94 4.45 -1.77
C SER A 73 -14.65 3.42 -2.86
N LYS A 74 -15.18 3.62 -4.08
CA LYS A 74 -14.87 2.74 -5.22
C LYS A 74 -13.36 2.64 -5.49
N ASN A 75 -12.61 3.70 -5.16
CA ASN A 75 -11.21 3.87 -5.54
C ASN A 75 -10.25 4.17 -4.39
N ASN A 76 -10.71 4.15 -3.14
CA ASN A 76 -9.90 4.53 -2.00
C ASN A 76 -10.25 3.71 -0.75
N TYR A 77 -9.24 3.56 0.12
CA TYR A 77 -9.37 3.09 1.48
C TYR A 77 -9.02 4.25 2.42
N TYR A 78 -9.78 4.47 3.48
CA TYR A 78 -9.49 5.51 4.45
C TYR A 78 -9.71 5.03 5.88
N PHE A 79 -8.89 5.54 6.79
CA PHE A 79 -8.90 5.15 8.20
C PHE A 79 -9.95 5.86 9.03
N SER A 80 -10.59 6.90 8.51
CA SER A 80 -11.70 7.56 9.17
C SER A 80 -12.64 8.19 8.14
N HIS A 81 -13.95 8.16 8.42
CA HIS A 81 -14.95 8.82 7.58
C HIS A 81 -14.86 10.35 7.62
N GLU A 82 -14.19 10.94 8.62
CA GLU A 82 -13.88 12.36 8.68
C GLU A 82 -12.70 12.75 7.77
N ASP A 83 -11.73 11.83 7.60
CA ASP A 83 -10.54 12.03 6.78
C ASP A 83 -10.48 11.02 5.63
N LYS A 84 -11.13 11.38 4.52
CA LYS A 84 -11.22 10.55 3.30
C LYS A 84 -10.09 10.81 2.30
N ARG A 85 -8.93 11.31 2.75
CA ARG A 85 -7.75 11.52 1.89
C ARG A 85 -7.37 10.22 1.18
N ASN A 86 -6.77 10.35 -0.01
CA ASN A 86 -6.31 9.21 -0.77
C ASN A 86 -5.23 8.45 0.04
N PHE A 87 -5.43 7.14 0.21
CA PHE A 87 -4.52 6.26 0.95
C PHE A 87 -3.08 6.38 0.45
N PHE A 88 -2.89 6.32 -0.87
CA PHE A 88 -1.57 6.30 -1.50
C PHE A 88 -0.84 7.62 -1.33
N GLU A 89 -1.55 8.75 -1.39
CA GLU A 89 -1.01 10.07 -1.05
C GLU A 89 -0.61 10.15 0.42
N MET A 90 -1.53 9.78 1.32
CA MET A 90 -1.33 9.88 2.77
C MET A 90 -0.11 9.06 3.23
N PHE A 91 0.07 7.87 2.67
CA PHE A 91 1.15 6.95 3.03
C PHE A 91 2.36 7.02 2.08
N LYS A 92 2.35 7.92 1.09
CA LYS A 92 3.37 8.02 0.03
C LYS A 92 3.72 6.63 -0.53
N SER A 93 2.70 5.91 -0.98
CA SER A 93 2.80 4.50 -1.35
C SER A 93 2.25 4.22 -2.75
N ARG A 94 2.72 3.13 -3.36
CA ARG A 94 2.27 2.68 -4.68
C ARG A 94 1.37 1.46 -4.54
N LEU A 95 0.32 1.37 -5.35
CA LEU A 95 -0.42 0.12 -5.49
C LEU A 95 0.43 -0.90 -6.26
N VAL A 96 0.63 -2.09 -5.68
CA VAL A 96 1.39 -3.18 -6.31
C VAL A 96 0.46 -4.23 -6.87
N LYS A 97 -0.53 -4.63 -6.09
CA LYS A 97 -1.50 -5.68 -6.44
C LYS A 97 -2.75 -5.51 -5.61
N GLU A 98 -3.89 -5.89 -6.18
CA GLU A 98 -5.13 -6.07 -5.45
C GLU A 98 -5.85 -7.31 -5.93
N GLY A 99 -6.82 -7.79 -5.15
CA GLY A 99 -7.63 -8.93 -5.54
C GLY A 99 -8.80 -9.16 -4.62
N GLU A 100 -9.79 -9.84 -5.18
CA GLU A 100 -10.98 -10.31 -4.49
C GLU A 100 -11.05 -11.83 -4.62
N TYR A 101 -11.43 -12.52 -3.56
CA TYR A 101 -11.76 -13.93 -3.60
C TYR A 101 -12.79 -14.26 -2.51
N SER A 102 -13.45 -15.41 -2.65
CA SER A 102 -14.34 -15.94 -1.61
C SER A 102 -13.69 -17.17 -0.99
N TYR A 103 -13.74 -17.26 0.33
CA TYR A 103 -13.25 -18.41 1.09
C TYR A 103 -14.32 -18.84 2.08
N TRP A 104 -14.88 -20.03 1.91
CA TRP A 104 -16.05 -20.49 2.68
C TRP A 104 -17.21 -19.50 2.60
N ASN A 105 -17.60 -18.92 3.73
CA ASN A 105 -18.65 -17.91 3.87
C ASN A 105 -18.09 -16.48 3.99
N TYR A 106 -16.81 -16.27 3.68
CA TYR A 106 -16.15 -14.98 3.71
C TYR A 106 -15.98 -14.42 2.31
N LYS A 107 -16.30 -13.13 2.15
CA LYS A 107 -15.83 -12.34 1.02
C LYS A 107 -14.54 -11.66 1.44
N VAL A 108 -13.49 -11.83 0.66
CA VAL A 108 -12.17 -11.31 0.98
C VAL A 108 -11.72 -10.35 -0.10
N TYR A 109 -11.29 -9.17 0.32
CA TYR A 109 -10.62 -8.19 -0.51
C TYR A 109 -9.24 -7.90 0.08
N TYR A 110 -8.23 -7.76 -0.76
CA TYR A 110 -6.91 -7.34 -0.32
C TYR A 110 -6.23 -6.43 -1.33
N PHE A 111 -5.31 -5.62 -0.84
CA PHE A 111 -4.35 -4.92 -1.67
C PHE A 111 -2.97 -4.90 -1.01
N ILE A 112 -1.94 -4.80 -1.85
CA ILE A 112 -0.54 -4.67 -1.46
C ILE A 112 -0.07 -3.28 -1.87
N SER A 113 0.42 -2.52 -0.91
CA SER A 113 1.06 -1.23 -1.15
C SER A 113 2.57 -1.32 -0.93
N TYR A 114 3.32 -0.57 -1.74
CA TYR A 114 4.75 -0.34 -1.53
C TYR A 114 4.95 1.03 -0.91
N ALA A 115 5.40 1.09 0.35
CA ALA A 115 5.67 2.32 1.04
C ALA A 115 7.06 2.86 0.63
N THR A 116 7.09 3.99 -0.07
CA THR A 116 8.35 4.51 -0.65
C THR A 116 9.35 4.96 0.41
N GLN A 117 8.87 5.49 1.54
CA GLN A 117 9.70 5.97 2.64
C GLN A 117 10.46 4.84 3.35
N THR A 118 9.79 3.72 3.62
CA THR A 118 10.36 2.58 4.35
C THR A 118 10.92 1.50 3.43
N LYS A 119 10.62 1.58 2.13
CA LYS A 119 10.98 0.58 1.10
C LYS A 119 10.44 -0.82 1.45
N LYS A 120 9.24 -0.87 2.02
CA LYS A 120 8.57 -2.12 2.44
C LYS A 120 7.26 -2.31 1.70
N TYR A 121 6.87 -3.57 1.57
CA TYR A 121 5.57 -3.96 1.05
C TYR A 121 4.64 -4.31 2.20
N PHE A 122 3.41 -3.82 2.11
CA PHE A 122 2.39 -4.10 3.10
C PHE A 122 1.13 -4.60 2.44
N LYS A 123 0.54 -5.65 3.01
CA LYS A 123 -0.72 -6.22 2.58
C LYS A 123 -1.81 -5.87 3.58
N TYR A 124 -2.90 -5.34 3.06
CA TYR A 124 -4.12 -5.03 3.79
C TYR A 124 -5.20 -6.00 3.31
N THR A 125 -5.72 -6.82 4.21
CA THR A 125 -6.76 -7.81 3.92
C THR A 125 -7.99 -7.53 4.76
N PHE A 126 -9.15 -7.63 4.13
CA PHE A 126 -10.47 -7.41 4.71
C PHE A 126 -11.30 -8.64 4.42
N GLU A 127 -11.58 -9.43 5.47
CA GLU A 127 -12.48 -10.59 5.39
C GLU A 127 -13.82 -10.19 5.98
N MET A 128 -14.87 -10.21 5.18
CA MET A 128 -16.22 -9.84 5.60
C MET A 128 -17.13 -11.06 5.62
N LYS A 129 -17.90 -11.19 6.69
CA LYS A 129 -19.05 -12.09 6.78
C LYS A 129 -20.28 -11.32 7.27
N ASP A 130 -21.45 -11.82 6.88
CA ASP A 130 -22.68 -11.37 7.49
C ASP A 130 -22.71 -11.79 8.97
N LYS A 131 -23.16 -10.89 9.85
CA LYS A 131 -23.29 -11.16 11.28
C LYS A 131 -24.23 -12.35 11.50
N LYS A 132 -23.83 -13.29 12.36
CA LYS A 132 -24.73 -14.38 12.77
C LYS A 132 -25.86 -13.81 13.62
N CYS A 133 -27.05 -13.80 13.05
CA CYS A 133 -28.24 -13.24 13.69
C CYS A 133 -29.01 -14.21 14.58
N PHE A 134 -28.56 -15.46 14.70
CA PHE A 134 -29.24 -16.46 15.51
C PHE A 134 -28.22 -17.42 16.13
N PHE A 135 -28.59 -17.96 17.29
CA PHE A 135 -27.92 -19.11 17.88
C PHE A 135 -28.97 -20.07 18.45
N GLU A 136 -28.61 -21.34 18.53
CA GLU A 136 -29.43 -22.37 19.13
C GLU A 136 -28.86 -22.74 20.49
N PHE A 137 -29.71 -22.75 21.52
CA PHE A 137 -29.35 -23.18 22.86
C PHE A 137 -30.49 -24.04 23.42
N ASN A 138 -30.17 -25.27 23.82
CA ASN A 138 -31.13 -26.28 24.31
C ASN A 138 -32.35 -26.47 23.38
N GLY A 139 -32.14 -26.56 22.06
CA GLY A 139 -33.22 -26.75 21.08
C GLY A 139 -34.12 -25.53 20.85
N THR A 140 -33.78 -24.39 21.44
CA THR A 140 -34.49 -23.12 21.25
C THR A 140 -33.62 -22.17 20.42
N THR A 141 -34.20 -21.60 19.35
CA THR A 141 -33.53 -20.59 18.52
C THR A 141 -33.74 -19.20 19.09
N TYR A 142 -32.65 -18.49 19.36
CA TYR A 142 -32.65 -17.11 19.83
C TYR A 142 -32.24 -16.20 18.68
N ASN A 143 -33.07 -15.19 18.37
CA ASN A 143 -32.74 -14.16 17.39
C ASN A 143 -32.00 -13.01 18.08
N LEU A 144 -30.78 -12.74 17.62
CA LEU A 144 -29.90 -11.66 18.09
C LEU A 144 -30.04 -10.39 17.26
N CYS A 145 -30.59 -10.49 16.05
CA CYS A 145 -30.71 -9.35 15.17
C CYS A 145 -32.08 -8.67 15.27
N ASN A 146 -32.05 -7.35 15.29
CA ASN A 146 -33.18 -6.46 15.17
C ASN A 146 -32.99 -5.56 13.94
N GLU A 147 -33.95 -4.66 13.69
CA GLU A 147 -33.87 -3.71 12.58
C GLU A 147 -32.61 -2.81 12.64
N GLU A 148 -32.07 -2.57 13.84
CA GLU A 148 -30.94 -1.67 14.05
C GLU A 148 -29.59 -2.29 13.71
N ASN A 149 -29.46 -3.62 13.85
CA ASN A 149 -28.17 -4.33 13.78
C ASN A 149 -28.12 -5.44 12.71
N LYS A 150 -29.22 -5.66 11.96
CA LYS A 150 -29.28 -6.65 10.86
C LYS A 150 -28.30 -6.38 9.72
N ASN A 151 -27.84 -5.14 9.60
CA ASN A 151 -26.90 -4.70 8.57
C ASN A 151 -25.46 -4.60 9.08
N ASP A 152 -25.22 -5.00 10.32
CA ASP A 152 -23.86 -5.09 10.84
C ASP A 152 -23.06 -6.14 10.05
N ARG A 153 -21.76 -5.93 9.99
CA ARG A 153 -20.81 -6.81 9.30
C ARG A 153 -19.71 -7.19 10.28
N ASP A 154 -19.41 -8.47 10.35
CA ASP A 154 -18.19 -8.88 11.02
C ASP A 154 -17.07 -8.75 10.00
N ILE A 155 -16.12 -7.86 10.28
CA ILE A 155 -15.00 -7.57 9.40
C ILE A 155 -13.72 -7.88 10.17
N ARG A 156 -12.97 -8.84 9.66
CA ARG A 156 -11.62 -9.13 10.09
C ARG A 156 -10.64 -8.34 9.24
N ARG A 157 -9.77 -7.59 9.90
CA ARG A 157 -8.78 -6.74 9.26
C ARG A 157 -7.40 -7.30 9.57
N ILE A 158 -6.67 -7.67 8.53
CA ILE A 158 -5.32 -8.22 8.64
C ILE A 158 -4.37 -7.27 7.93
N TYR A 159 -3.34 -6.83 8.64
CA TYR A 159 -2.27 -5.99 8.11
C TYR A 159 -0.93 -6.68 8.32
N GLU A 160 -0.20 -6.86 7.22
CA GLU A 160 1.01 -7.67 7.17
C GLU A 160 2.12 -6.91 6.44
N GLU A 161 3.36 -7.02 6.92
CA GLU A 161 4.54 -6.81 6.10
C GLU A 161 4.75 -8.05 5.23
N VAL A 162 4.92 -7.83 3.93
CA VAL A 162 5.03 -8.90 2.92
C VAL A 162 6.25 -8.69 2.03
N THR A 163 6.60 -9.71 1.26
CA THR A 163 7.51 -9.60 0.12
C THR A 163 6.81 -8.92 -1.06
N GLU A 164 7.56 -8.55 -2.11
CA GLU A 164 6.99 -8.01 -3.36
C GLU A 164 5.97 -8.97 -4.02
N TYR A 165 6.10 -10.27 -3.78
CA TYR A 165 5.18 -11.31 -4.29
C TYR A 165 3.98 -11.56 -3.38
N GLY A 166 3.90 -10.88 -2.22
CA GLY A 166 2.80 -11.01 -1.26
C GLY A 166 2.94 -12.13 -0.24
N ALA A 167 4.10 -12.79 -0.14
CA ALA A 167 4.36 -13.73 0.95
C ALA A 167 4.59 -12.99 2.27
N THR A 168 3.91 -13.42 3.34
CA THR A 168 3.98 -12.80 4.68
C THR A 168 5.38 -12.90 5.27
N ILE A 169 5.92 -11.75 5.68
CA ILE A 169 7.13 -11.63 6.50
C ILE A 169 6.73 -11.51 7.96
N LYS A 170 5.78 -10.61 8.26
CA LYS A 170 5.30 -10.35 9.61
C LYS A 170 3.83 -9.94 9.61
N LYS A 171 3.03 -10.55 10.47
CA LYS A 171 1.68 -10.08 10.79
C LYS A 171 1.75 -8.96 11.84
N ILE A 172 1.25 -7.78 11.49
CA ILE A 172 1.32 -6.57 12.32
C ILE A 172 0.02 -6.39 13.11
N TYR A 173 -1.11 -6.69 12.48
CA TYR A 173 -2.44 -6.55 13.07
C TYR A 173 -3.39 -7.59 12.47
N ASP A 174 -4.27 -8.13 13.30
CA ASP A 174 -5.22 -9.19 12.95
C ASP A 174 -6.32 -9.26 14.00
N ASP A 175 -7.38 -8.49 13.80
CA ASP A 175 -8.54 -8.47 14.68
C ASP A 175 -9.84 -8.53 13.87
N GLU A 176 -10.89 -9.08 14.49
CA GLU A 176 -12.25 -9.14 13.98
C GLU A 176 -13.17 -8.36 14.91
N TYR A 177 -13.95 -7.44 14.36
CA TYR A 177 -15.00 -6.72 15.07
C TYR A 177 -16.30 -6.73 14.27
N THR A 178 -17.40 -6.54 14.99
CA THR A 178 -18.70 -6.26 14.38
C THR A 178 -18.83 -4.76 14.14
N TYR A 179 -18.86 -4.38 12.87
CA TYR A 179 -19.00 -2.99 12.44
C TYR A 179 -20.44 -2.71 12.02
N LYS A 180 -20.95 -1.56 12.43
CA LYS A 180 -22.15 -0.96 11.86
C LYS A 180 -21.78 -0.26 10.56
N LYS A 181 -22.51 -0.56 9.49
CA LYS A 181 -22.39 0.22 8.25
C LYS A 181 -23.19 1.51 8.40
N VAL A 182 -22.51 2.64 8.33
CA VAL A 182 -23.10 3.96 8.66
C VAL A 182 -23.63 4.67 7.41
N LYS A 183 -22.95 4.51 6.26
CA LYS A 183 -23.30 5.08 4.95
C LYS A 183 -22.85 4.17 3.80
#